data_AF-A0A519KIH4-F1
#
_entry.id   AF-A0A519KIH4-F1
#
_cell.length_a   1.000
_cell.length_b   1.000
_cell.length_c   1.000
_cell.angle_alpha   90.00
_cell.angle_beta   90.00
_cell.angle_gamma   90.00
#
_symmetry.space_group_name_H-M   'P 1'
#
loop_
_entity.id
_entity.type
_entity.pdbx_description
1 polymer ?
#
loop_
_entity_poly.entity_id
_entity_poly.type
_entity_poly.pdbx_seq_one_letter_code
_entity_poly.pdbx_strand_id
1 'polypeptide(L)'
;MNNRKLYTIDTISEFHRISGLPKPQHPLISLVDYSLVEYQIEESEISWVQDLYFMGFKRDLQGKLHYGQSQYDFDEGLMCFIAPRQVVKMVISKYETKPSGYLLAFHPDFIWNTPLAKT
;
A
#
# COMPACT_ATOMS: atom_id res chain seq x y z
N MET A 1 10.36 -6.56 -24.69
CA MET A 1 10.33 -6.49 -23.22
C MET A 1 9.48 -5.27 -22.85
N ASN A 2 8.28 -5.47 -22.29
CA ASN A 2 7.44 -4.33 -21.90
C ASN A 2 8.10 -3.59 -20.73
N ASN A 3 8.47 -2.34 -20.95
CA ASN A 3 9.10 -1.48 -19.95
C ASN A 3 8.02 -1.04 -18.94
N ARG A 4 7.72 -1.88 -17.94
CA ARG A 4 6.74 -1.57 -16.90
C ARG A 4 7.33 -0.48 -16.00
N LYS A 5 6.62 0.65 -15.91
CA LYS A 5 7.03 1.80 -15.09
C LYS A 5 6.99 1.40 -13.61
N LEU A 6 8.12 1.59 -12.93
CA LEU A 6 8.25 1.38 -11.49
C LEU A 6 8.11 2.74 -10.81
N TYR A 7 7.09 2.86 -9.95
CA TYR A 7 6.89 4.06 -9.13
C TYR A 7 7.68 3.96 -7.82
N THR A 8 8.10 5.09 -7.27
CA THR A 8 8.67 5.15 -5.92
C THR A 8 7.76 6.01 -5.04
N ILE A 9 7.52 5.55 -3.81
CA ILE A 9 6.71 6.26 -2.81
C ILE A 9 7.58 6.43 -1.56
N ASP A 10 8.07 7.65 -1.34
CA ASP A 10 9.07 7.89 -0.30
C ASP A 10 8.43 8.42 0.99
N THR A 11 7.26 9.08 0.88
CA THR A 11 6.61 9.75 2.00
C THR A 11 5.13 9.41 2.15
N ILE A 12 4.61 9.59 3.36
CA ILE A 12 3.17 9.46 3.65
C ILE A 12 2.34 10.43 2.80
N SER A 13 2.85 11.64 2.57
CA SER A 13 2.17 12.64 1.74
C SER A 13 2.04 12.21 0.28
N GLU A 14 3.08 11.60 -0.29
CA GLU A 14 3.02 11.05 -1.65
C GLU A 14 2.07 9.87 -1.74
N PHE A 15 2.10 8.98 -0.74
CA PHE A 15 1.15 7.88 -0.64
C PHE A 15 -0.29 8.40 -0.65
N HIS A 16 -0.62 9.38 0.20
CA HIS A 16 -1.95 10.00 0.24
C HIS A 16 -2.37 10.60 -1.11
N ARG A 17 -1.46 11.31 -1.78
CA ARG A 17 -1.72 11.91 -3.10
C ARG A 17 -2.08 10.86 -4.15
N ILE A 18 -1.31 9.77 -4.22
CA ILE A 18 -1.54 8.67 -5.19
C ILE A 18 -2.84 7.94 -4.86
N SER A 19 -3.18 7.80 -3.58
CA SER A 19 -4.39 7.15 -3.10
C SER A 19 -5.65 8.03 -3.10
N GLY A 20 -5.57 9.27 -3.60
CA GLY A 20 -6.73 10.18 -3.65
C GLY A 20 -7.20 10.66 -2.27
N LEU A 21 -6.36 10.55 -1.24
CA LEU A 21 -6.69 10.89 0.14
C LEU A 21 -6.40 12.37 0.44
N PRO A 22 -7.07 12.95 1.45
CA PRO A 22 -6.69 14.26 1.97
C PRO A 22 -5.25 14.23 2.53
N LYS A 23 -4.67 15.41 2.74
CA LYS A 23 -3.32 15.53 3.32
C LYS A 23 -3.22 14.74 4.64
N PRO A 24 -2.10 14.04 4.89
CA PRO A 24 -1.95 13.28 6.11
C PRO A 24 -1.88 14.21 7.32
N GLN A 25 -2.38 13.73 8.46
CA GLN A 25 -2.32 14.49 9.72
C GLN A 25 -0.91 14.49 10.33
N HIS A 26 -0.09 13.49 10.00
CA HIS A 26 1.28 13.38 10.47
C HIS A 26 2.23 13.03 9.31
N PRO A 27 3.44 13.62 9.24
CA PRO A 27 4.36 13.40 8.13
C PRO A 27 4.93 11.98 8.07
N LEU A 28 5.04 11.29 9.22
CA LEU A 28 5.73 9.99 9.33
C LEU A 28 4.81 8.77 9.55
N ILE A 29 3.52 8.96 9.83
CA ILE A 29 2.61 7.84 10.10
C ILE A 29 1.19 8.22 9.67
N SER A 30 0.43 7.24 9.19
CA SER A 30 -0.98 7.41 8.86
C SER A 30 -1.72 6.09 8.95
N LEU A 31 -2.89 6.11 9.60
CA LEU A 31 -3.86 5.03 9.52
C LEU A 31 -4.93 5.44 8.51
N VAL A 32 -5.04 4.65 7.45
CA VAL A 32 -5.93 4.91 6.31
C VAL A 32 -7.07 3.91 6.34
N ASP A 33 -8.30 4.41 6.29
CA ASP A 33 -9.46 3.61 5.90
C ASP A 33 -9.37 3.32 4.40
N TYR A 34 -9.20 2.05 4.06
CA TYR A 34 -8.97 1.63 2.69
C TYR A 34 -10.21 1.80 1.81
N SER A 35 -11.40 1.89 2.40
CA SER A 35 -12.64 2.14 1.65
C SER A 35 -12.71 3.53 1.02
N LEU A 36 -11.89 4.47 1.51
CA LEU A 36 -11.74 5.84 1.02
C LEU A 36 -10.66 5.98 -0.06
N VAL A 37 -9.90 4.92 -0.34
CA VAL A 37 -8.79 4.96 -1.31
C VAL A 37 -9.35 4.93 -2.72
N GLU A 38 -9.00 5.96 -3.49
CA GLU A 38 -9.29 6.05 -4.91
C GLU A 38 -7.99 6.38 -5.63
N TYR A 39 -7.35 5.35 -6.18
CA TYR A 39 -6.04 5.49 -6.82
C TYR A 39 -6.11 6.42 -8.04
N GLN A 40 -5.31 7.49 -8.03
CA GLN A 40 -5.27 8.53 -9.05
C GLN A 40 -4.25 8.18 -10.16
N ILE A 41 -4.44 7.02 -10.78
CA ILE A 41 -3.57 6.45 -11.80
C ILE A 41 -4.41 5.85 -12.93
N GLU A 42 -3.96 6.04 -14.16
CA GLU A 42 -4.70 5.59 -15.35
C GLU A 42 -4.36 4.14 -15.72
N GLU A 43 -3.24 3.60 -15.22
CA GLU A 43 -2.78 2.27 -15.56
C GLU A 43 -3.57 1.16 -14.83
N SER A 44 -3.94 0.11 -15.56
CA SER A 44 -4.60 -1.09 -15.01
C SER A 44 -3.67 -2.02 -14.22
N GLU A 45 -2.37 -1.82 -14.33
CA GLU A 45 -1.35 -2.53 -13.55
C GLU A 45 -0.27 -1.54 -13.14
N ILE A 46 0.01 -1.47 -11.83
CA ILE A 46 1.11 -0.69 -11.29
C ILE A 46 2.08 -1.54 -10.52
N SER A 47 3.37 -1.20 -10.66
CA SER A 47 4.44 -1.70 -9.81
C SER A 47 5.06 -0.53 -9.10
N TRP A 48 5.29 -0.65 -7.79
CA TRP A 48 6.00 0.38 -7.04
C TRP A 48 6.96 -0.23 -6.01
N VAL A 49 7.88 0.61 -5.58
CA VAL A 49 8.70 0.44 -4.38
C VAL A 49 8.36 1.58 -3.43
N GLN A 50 8.42 1.32 -2.13
CA GLN A 50 8.18 2.35 -1.13
C GLN A 50 9.27 2.33 -0.07
N ASP A 51 9.60 3.49 0.48
CA ASP A 51 10.47 3.61 1.67
C ASP A 51 9.65 3.64 2.97
N LEU A 52 8.46 3.04 2.94
CA LEU A 52 7.50 2.99 4.04
C LEU A 52 7.22 1.54 4.45
N TYR A 53 6.96 1.32 5.73
CA TYR A 53 6.31 0.11 6.21
C TYR A 53 4.81 0.22 5.97
N PHE A 54 4.22 -0.82 5.37
CA PHE A 54 2.78 -0.98 5.21
C PHE A 54 2.29 -2.20 5.97
N MET A 55 1.26 -2.00 6.78
CA MET A 55 0.54 -3.07 7.48
C MET A 55 -0.94 -2.91 7.17
N GLY A 56 -1.44 -3.76 6.27
CA GLY A 56 -2.80 -3.69 5.77
C GLY A 56 -3.63 -4.84 6.32
N PHE A 57 -4.87 -4.56 6.70
CA PHE A 57 -5.91 -5.54 6.88
C PHE A 57 -7.01 -5.21 5.88
N LYS A 58 -7.21 -6.08 4.88
CA LYS A 58 -8.17 -5.83 3.80
C LYS A 58 -9.19 -6.96 3.73
N ARG A 59 -10.45 -6.60 3.50
CA ARG A 59 -11.58 -7.49 3.26
C ARG A 59 -12.24 -7.14 1.92
N ASP A 60 -12.99 -8.10 1.38
CA ASP A 60 -13.84 -7.90 0.19
C ASP A 60 -13.08 -7.44 -1.06
N LEU A 61 -11.82 -7.85 -1.17
CA LEU A 61 -10.92 -7.42 -2.22
C LEU A 61 -11.11 -8.32 -3.45
N GLN A 62 -12.00 -7.91 -4.36
CA GLN A 62 -12.19 -8.60 -5.64
C GLN A 62 -10.97 -8.39 -6.55
N GLY A 63 -9.93 -9.19 -6.40
CA GLY A 63 -8.71 -9.13 -7.20
C GLY A 63 -7.57 -9.98 -6.66
N LYS A 64 -6.58 -10.27 -7.51
CA LYS A 64 -5.37 -11.02 -7.12
C LYS A 64 -4.27 -10.03 -6.72
N LEU A 65 -3.89 -9.97 -5.44
CA LEU A 65 -2.65 -9.29 -5.05
C LEU A 65 -1.47 -10.26 -5.23
N HIS A 66 -0.45 -9.81 -5.95
CA HIS A 66 0.80 -10.53 -6.06
C HIS A 66 1.83 -9.90 -5.11
N TYR A 67 2.23 -10.66 -4.08
CA TYR A 67 3.31 -10.27 -3.18
C TYR A 67 4.51 -11.19 -3.43
N GLY A 68 5.60 -10.63 -3.94
CA GLY A 68 6.72 -11.43 -4.44
C GLY A 68 6.30 -12.35 -5.60
N GLN A 69 6.53 -13.66 -5.47
CA GLN A 69 6.10 -14.67 -6.44
C GLN A 69 4.79 -15.38 -6.04
N SER A 70 4.23 -15.08 -4.88
CA SER A 70 3.05 -15.77 -4.35
C SER A 70 1.77 -14.99 -4.65
N GLN A 71 0.75 -15.70 -5.11
CA GLN A 71 -0.60 -15.17 -5.28
C GLN A 71 -1.38 -15.46 -4.00
N TYR A 72 -1.96 -14.43 -3.38
CA TYR A 72 -2.80 -14.59 -2.18
C TYR A 72 -4.28 -14.48 -2.54
N ASP A 73 -5.10 -15.28 -1.85
CA ASP A 73 -6.57 -15.22 -1.93
C ASP A 73 -7.11 -14.37 -0.77
N PHE A 74 -8.07 -13.48 -1.05
CA PHE A 74 -8.50 -12.38 -0.16
C PHE A 74 -9.91 -12.54 0.40
N ASP A 75 -10.57 -13.66 0.13
CA ASP A 75 -12.00 -13.87 0.41
C ASP A 75 -12.38 -13.82 1.91
N GLU A 76 -11.47 -14.15 2.84
CA GLU A 76 -11.76 -14.14 4.30
C GLU A 76 -11.07 -13.03 5.10
N GLY A 77 -10.39 -12.11 4.40
CA GLY A 77 -9.67 -11.01 5.02
C GLY A 77 -8.23 -11.38 5.37
N LEU A 78 -7.28 -10.73 4.70
CA LEU A 78 -5.86 -11.01 4.85
C LEU A 78 -5.14 -9.81 5.48
N MET A 79 -4.21 -10.11 6.38
CA MET A 79 -3.23 -9.15 6.86
C MET A 79 -1.99 -9.19 5.98
N CYS A 80 -1.62 -8.06 5.38
CA CYS A 80 -0.41 -7.91 4.58
C CYS A 80 0.61 -7.02 5.29
N PHE A 81 1.88 -7.42 5.20
CA PHE A 81 3.00 -6.68 5.76
C PHE A 81 4.03 -6.47 4.66
N ILE A 82 4.42 -5.22 4.45
CA ILE A 82 5.38 -4.85 3.41
C ILE A 82 6.40 -3.91 4.04
N ALA A 83 7.66 -4.31 3.98
CA ALA A 83 8.78 -3.53 4.44
C ALA A 83 9.23 -2.50 3.38
N PRO A 84 9.98 -1.46 3.77
CA PRO A 84 10.65 -0.57 2.85
C PRO A 84 11.46 -1.32 1.81
N ARG A 85 11.56 -0.74 0.62
CA ARG A 85 12.35 -1.21 -0.53
C ARG A 85 11.87 -2.54 -1.13
N GLN A 86 10.69 -3.02 -0.76
CA GLN A 86 10.05 -4.17 -1.40
C GLN A 86 9.23 -3.74 -2.62
N VAL A 87 9.24 -4.58 -3.66
CA VAL A 87 8.45 -4.34 -4.87
C VAL A 87 7.04 -4.87 -4.67
N VAL A 88 6.05 -4.00 -4.84
CA VAL A 88 4.63 -4.36 -4.82
C VAL A 88 4.07 -4.26 -6.22
N LYS A 89 3.25 -5.25 -6.60
CA LYS A 89 2.50 -5.25 -7.86
C LYS A 89 1.02 -5.34 -7.56
N MET A 90 0.26 -4.40 -8.12
CA MET A 90 -1.19 -4.38 -8.00
C MET A 90 -1.81 -4.31 -9.38
N VAL A 91 -2.73 -5.23 -9.65
CA VAL A 91 -3.65 -5.16 -10.78
C VAL A 91 -4.87 -4.41 -10.29
N ILE A 92 -5.18 -3.28 -10.92
CA ILE A 92 -6.32 -2.44 -10.59
C ILE A 92 -7.45 -2.87 -11.53
N SER A 93 -8.27 -3.80 -11.08
CA SER A 93 -9.56 -4.10 -11.72
C SER A 93 -10.60 -3.09 -11.26
N LYS A 94 -11.58 -2.80 -12.12
CA LYS A 94 -12.82 -2.15 -11.66
C LYS A 94 -13.48 -3.10 -10.68
N TYR A 95 -13.33 -2.83 -9.40
CA TYR A 95 -13.93 -3.65 -8.36
C TYR A 95 -15.46 -3.54 -8.45
N GLU A 96 -16.18 -4.67 -8.50
CA GLU A 96 -17.65 -4.64 -8.38
C GLU A 96 -18.08 -4.25 -6.96
N THR A 97 -17.22 -4.49 -5.97
CA THR A 97 -17.35 -4.05 -4.57
C THR A 97 -16.13 -3.28 -4.09
N LYS A 98 -16.32 -2.12 -3.45
CA LYS A 98 -15.20 -1.37 -2.87
C LYS A 98 -14.52 -2.21 -1.77
N PRO A 99 -13.18 -2.40 -1.82
CA PRO A 99 -12.46 -3.10 -0.77
C PRO A 99 -12.57 -2.33 0.56
N SER A 100 -12.70 -3.06 1.66
CA SER A 100 -12.82 -2.49 3.00
C SER A 100 -11.61 -2.85 3.87
N GLY A 101 -11.39 -2.09 4.94
CA GLY A 101 -10.34 -2.38 5.93
C GLY A 101 -9.43 -1.20 6.21
N TYR A 102 -8.29 -1.47 6.83
CA TYR A 102 -7.36 -0.45 7.30
C TYR A 102 -5.95 -0.70 6.80
N LEU A 103 -5.23 0.37 6.50
CA LEU A 103 -3.81 0.34 6.17
C LEU A 103 -3.07 1.28 7.10
N LEU A 104 -2.18 0.73 7.91
CA LEU A 104 -1.21 1.51 8.65
C LEU A 104 0.05 1.67 7.80
N ALA A 105 0.40 2.92 7.49
CA ALA A 105 1.61 3.28 6.80
C ALA A 105 2.51 4.11 7.73
N PHE A 106 3.79 3.79 7.83
CA PHE A 106 4.74 4.62 8.58
C PHE A 106 6.13 4.60 7.96
N HIS A 107 6.81 5.74 8.05
CA HIS A 107 8.21 5.89 7.66
C HIS A 107 9.12 5.29 8.74
N PRO A 108 10.27 4.68 8.40
CA PRO A 108 11.22 4.16 9.38
C PRO A 108 11.60 5.15 10.49
N ASP A 109 11.70 6.44 10.14
CA ASP A 109 11.99 7.52 11.10
C ASP A 109 10.97 7.63 12.23
N PHE A 110 9.72 7.16 12.05
CA PHE A 110 8.71 7.19 13.10
C PHE A 110 9.11 6.36 14.33
N ILE A 111 9.84 5.26 14.10
CA ILE A 111 10.33 4.37 15.15
C ILE A 111 11.82 4.58 15.45
N TRP A 112 12.45 5.60 14.85
CA TRP A 112 13.86 5.88 15.10
C TRP A 112 14.09 6.17 16.58
N ASN A 113 15.18 5.63 17.12
CA ASN A 113 15.59 5.72 18.52
C ASN A 113 14.70 4.91 19.49
N THR A 114 13.88 4.00 18.96
CA THR A 114 13.18 2.98 19.76
C THR A 114 13.91 1.63 19.66
N PRO A 115 13.66 0.68 20.59
CA PRO A 115 14.17 -0.68 20.45
C PRO A 115 13.74 -1.38 19.15
N LEU A 116 12.60 -0.98 18.56
CA LEU A 116 12.07 -1.55 17.31
C LEU A 116 12.94 -1.21 16.08
N ALA A 117 13.73 -0.15 16.13
CA ALA A 117 14.62 0.24 15.02
C ALA A 117 15.98 -0.49 15.04
N LYS A 118 16.24 -1.35 16.03
CA LYS A 118 17.56 -2.00 16.24
C LYS A 118 17.66 -3.41 15.64
N THR A 119 16.61 -3.91 14.99
CA THR A 119 16.54 -5.26 14.41
C THR A 119 17.02 -5.30 12.97
#